data_AF-H9GAU0-F1
#
_entry.id   AF-H9GAU0-F1
#
_cell.length_a   1.000
_cell.length_b   1.000
_cell.length_c   1.000
_cell.angle_alpha   90.00
_cell.angle_beta   90.00
_cell.angle_gamma   90.00
#
_symmetry.space_group_name_H-M   'P 1'
#
loop_
_entity.id
_entity.type
_entity.pdbx_description
1 polymer ?
#
loop_
_entity_poly.entity_id
_entity_poly.type
_entity_poly.pdbx_seq_one_letter_code
_entity_poly.pdbx_strand_id
1 'polypeptide(L)'
;MTGACLLLLLLRLCQVHPEKELKSPKGLEGPQERNHSWAISKDRRQRLPQSIIIGVRKGGTRALLEMLSLHPQVVAAHSEVHFFNVEENYHKGLDWYRAQMPVSSPAQITVEKTPAYFSSLKAPERIRAVDSSMKLLLIVRDPVERLVSDYTQILHNRKARHKPYQALEQILWKGRELNTQHKALQRSLYAQNLAQWLEVFPRAQIHIVDGGSLIREPLSEMRQVERFLELQPFLGPGNFYFNQTKGFYCLQARGLQHCLDQSKGRPHPTVNELLLEQLCTYFSEHNEDFFAMVGRTFNWC
;
A
#
# COMPACT_ATOMS: atom_id res chain seq x y z
N MET A 1 -54.29 -32.71 49.79
CA MET A 1 -55.27 -32.71 48.69
C MET A 1 -54.47 -32.86 47.41
N THR A 2 -54.26 -34.12 47.01
CA THR A 2 -54.86 -34.75 45.79
C THR A 2 -54.27 -34.14 44.52
N GLY A 3 -53.60 -34.83 43.61
CA GLY A 3 -53.40 -36.25 43.27
C GLY A 3 -52.87 -36.20 41.82
N ALA A 4 -51.68 -36.72 41.52
CA ALA A 4 -51.39 -38.11 41.18
C ALA A 4 -51.82 -38.54 39.76
N CYS A 5 -50.94 -39.37 39.18
CA CYS A 5 -51.07 -40.29 38.05
C CYS A 5 -50.66 -39.80 36.65
N LEU A 6 -49.89 -40.54 35.84
CA LEU A 6 -49.11 -41.79 35.94
C LEU A 6 -48.54 -42.02 34.50
N LEU A 7 -47.29 -42.41 34.19
CA LEU A 7 -46.64 -43.74 34.23
C LEU A 7 -45.25 -43.54 33.57
N LEU A 8 -44.09 -43.83 34.17
CA LEU A 8 -43.42 -45.14 34.38
C LEU A 8 -43.00 -45.87 33.07
N LEU A 9 -41.70 -45.91 32.69
CA LEU A 9 -40.57 -46.74 33.17
C LEU A 9 -40.44 -48.06 32.39
N LEU A 10 -39.27 -48.33 31.79
CA LEU A 10 -38.65 -49.66 31.72
C LEU A 10 -37.16 -49.55 31.32
N LEU A 11 -36.29 -49.72 32.32
CA LEU A 11 -34.88 -50.11 32.22
C LEU A 11 -34.79 -51.60 32.56
N ARG A 12 -33.99 -52.38 31.82
CA ARG A 12 -33.39 -53.71 32.14
C ARG A 12 -32.56 -54.12 30.90
N LEU A 13 -31.32 -54.61 30.91
CA LEU A 13 -30.45 -55.25 31.92
C LEU A 13 -28.96 -55.12 31.51
N CYS A 14 -28.09 -55.16 32.51
CA CYS A 14 -26.63 -55.36 32.43
C CYS A 14 -26.22 -56.65 31.71
N GLN A 15 -25.01 -56.70 31.13
CA GLN A 15 -23.85 -57.41 31.71
C GLN A 15 -22.59 -57.29 30.83
N VAL A 16 -21.46 -57.13 31.52
CA VAL A 16 -20.07 -57.02 31.04
C VAL A 16 -19.41 -58.39 31.10
N HIS A 17 -18.58 -58.76 30.09
CA HIS A 17 -17.36 -59.58 30.22
C HIS A 17 -16.58 -59.71 28.88
N PRO A 18 -15.28 -60.13 28.87
CA PRO A 18 -14.18 -59.26 28.42
C PRO A 18 -13.42 -59.70 27.14
N GLU A 19 -12.49 -58.82 26.75
CA GLU A 19 -11.30 -58.95 25.88
C GLU A 19 -11.08 -60.23 25.05
N LYS A 20 -10.89 -60.02 23.74
CA LYS A 20 -9.99 -60.84 22.91
C LYS A 20 -9.07 -59.94 22.09
N GLU A 21 -7.78 -59.99 22.43
CA GLU A 21 -6.70 -59.56 21.54
C GLU A 21 -6.79 -60.30 20.21
N LEU A 22 -6.74 -59.57 19.09
CA LEU A 22 -6.44 -60.18 17.80
C LEU A 22 -5.33 -59.39 17.11
N LYS A 23 -4.27 -60.15 16.84
CA LYS A 23 -2.95 -59.75 16.37
C LYS A 23 -2.98 -59.02 15.03
N SER A 24 -2.06 -58.07 14.89
CA SER A 24 -1.72 -57.39 13.65
C SER A 24 -1.19 -58.37 12.58
N PRO A 25 -1.65 -58.27 11.31
CA PRO A 25 -0.93 -58.83 10.18
C PRO A 25 0.07 -57.81 9.63
N LYS A 26 1.31 -58.27 9.48
CA LYS A 26 2.41 -57.58 8.83
C LYS A 26 2.14 -57.42 7.33
N GLY A 27 2.48 -56.23 6.83
CA GLY A 27 3.17 -56.01 5.55
C GLY A 27 2.52 -56.52 4.27
N LEU A 28 1.90 -55.59 3.52
CA LEU A 28 1.85 -55.60 2.07
C LEU A 28 2.06 -54.14 1.62
N GLU A 29 3.20 -53.90 0.96
CA GLU A 29 3.64 -52.61 0.46
C GLU A 29 2.73 -52.15 -0.69
N GLY A 30 2.17 -50.94 -0.55
CA GLY A 30 1.42 -50.24 -1.59
C GLY A 30 2.13 -48.93 -1.99
N PRO A 31 1.82 -48.36 -3.17
CA PRO A 31 2.69 -47.40 -3.85
C PRO A 31 2.86 -46.08 -3.09
N GLN A 32 4.05 -45.54 -3.24
CA GLN A 32 4.66 -44.40 -2.57
C GLN A 32 3.97 -43.06 -2.87
N GLU A 33 2.75 -42.84 -2.37
CA GLU A 33 2.05 -41.54 -2.44
C GLU A 33 2.20 -40.71 -1.16
N ARG A 34 3.42 -40.48 -0.66
CA ARG A 34 3.63 -39.49 0.41
C ARG A 34 5.02 -38.91 0.28
N ASN A 35 5.14 -37.73 -0.35
CA ASN A 35 6.22 -36.77 -0.11
C ASN A 35 6.07 -35.43 -0.88
N HIS A 36 4.89 -35.05 -1.37
CA HIS A 36 4.71 -33.77 -2.07
C HIS A 36 4.17 -32.62 -1.18
N SER A 37 3.73 -32.89 0.05
CA SER A 37 3.11 -31.88 0.92
C SER A 37 4.06 -31.17 1.89
N TRP A 38 5.27 -31.69 2.13
CA TRP A 38 6.25 -31.07 3.04
C TRP A 38 7.30 -30.20 2.33
N ALA A 39 7.42 -30.29 1.00
CA ALA A 39 8.43 -29.55 0.23
C ALA A 39 8.04 -28.08 -0.03
N ILE A 40 6.75 -27.73 0.09
CA ILE A 40 6.22 -26.38 -0.21
C ILE A 40 6.57 -25.37 0.91
N SER A 41 7.05 -25.83 2.07
CA SER A 41 7.34 -24.97 3.24
C SER A 41 8.78 -24.44 3.35
N LYS A 42 9.74 -24.87 2.52
CA LYS A 42 11.17 -24.79 2.90
C LYS A 42 12.01 -23.60 2.40
N ASP A 43 11.59 -22.79 1.42
CA ASP A 43 12.33 -21.57 1.03
C ASP A 43 11.58 -20.29 1.39
N ARG A 44 11.31 -20.09 2.68
CA ARG A 44 10.81 -18.81 3.19
C ARG A 44 11.98 -17.97 3.67
N ARG A 45 12.24 -16.85 3.02
CA ARG A 45 13.34 -15.92 3.34
C ARG A 45 12.96 -14.49 3.00
N GLN A 46 13.73 -13.55 3.52
CA GLN A 46 13.62 -12.15 3.13
C GLN A 46 14.20 -12.01 1.72
N ARG A 47 13.41 -11.47 0.79
CA ARG A 47 13.82 -11.22 -0.60
C ARG A 47 13.82 -9.72 -0.86
N LEU A 48 14.69 -9.27 -1.76
CA LEU A 48 14.63 -7.90 -2.27
C LEU A 48 13.26 -7.65 -2.93
N PRO A 49 12.75 -6.42 -2.96
CA PRO A 49 11.49 -6.13 -3.61
C PRO A 49 11.57 -6.35 -5.12
N GLN A 50 10.48 -6.85 -5.70
CA GLN A 50 10.26 -6.90 -7.16
C GLN A 50 9.47 -5.67 -7.63
N SER A 51 8.86 -4.94 -6.70
CA SER A 51 8.15 -3.70 -6.98
C SER A 51 8.30 -2.69 -5.85
N ILE A 52 8.36 -1.41 -6.22
CA ILE A 52 8.51 -0.30 -5.26
C ILE A 52 7.45 0.76 -5.53
N ILE A 53 6.71 1.15 -4.48
CA ILE A 53 5.88 2.35 -4.49
C ILE A 53 6.79 3.55 -4.17
N ILE A 54 7.20 4.26 -5.22
CA ILE A 54 8.23 5.31 -5.13
C ILE A 54 7.68 6.66 -4.66
N GLY A 55 6.36 6.85 -4.70
CA GLY A 55 5.75 8.14 -4.43
C GLY A 55 4.29 8.24 -4.88
N VAL A 56 3.68 9.41 -4.80
CA VAL A 56 4.26 10.64 -4.21
C VAL A 56 3.91 10.78 -2.73
N ARG A 57 4.71 11.55 -1.99
CA ARG A 57 4.36 11.95 -0.63
C ARG A 57 2.98 12.60 -0.62
N LYS A 58 2.07 12.03 0.18
CA LYS A 58 0.64 12.40 0.30
C LYS A 58 -0.24 12.04 -0.91
N GLY A 59 0.27 11.26 -1.86
CA GLY A 59 -0.52 10.72 -2.98
C GLY A 59 -1.49 9.59 -2.59
N GLY A 60 -1.27 8.94 -1.44
CA GLY A 60 -2.05 7.77 -1.01
C GLY A 60 -1.25 6.46 -0.93
N THR A 61 0.08 6.56 -0.92
CA THR A 61 1.03 5.43 -0.92
C THR A 61 0.79 4.38 0.15
N ARG A 62 0.32 4.76 1.35
CA ARG A 62 -0.09 3.78 2.38
C ARG A 62 -1.34 3.03 1.96
N ALA A 63 -2.37 3.71 1.46
CA ALA A 63 -3.59 3.06 0.98
C ALA A 63 -3.27 2.05 -0.12
N LEU A 64 -2.50 2.47 -1.14
CA LEU A 64 -2.05 1.59 -2.21
C LEU A 64 -1.32 0.34 -1.68
N LEU A 65 -0.38 0.51 -0.73
CA LEU A 65 0.35 -0.62 -0.16
C LEU A 65 -0.58 -1.59 0.61
N GLU A 66 -1.45 -1.09 1.48
CA GLU A 66 -2.36 -1.93 2.27
C GLU A 66 -3.39 -2.65 1.38
N MET A 67 -3.92 -1.96 0.36
CA MET A 67 -4.83 -2.55 -0.63
C MET A 67 -4.14 -3.64 -1.46
N LEU A 68 -2.90 -3.40 -1.91
CA LEU A 68 -2.13 -4.40 -2.65
C LEU A 68 -1.77 -5.63 -1.79
N SER A 69 -1.54 -5.42 -0.50
CA SER A 69 -1.22 -6.47 0.47
C SER A 69 -2.40 -7.42 0.77
N LEU A 70 -3.60 -7.11 0.29
CA LEU A 70 -4.73 -8.04 0.34
C LEU A 70 -4.53 -9.22 -0.62
N HIS A 71 -3.68 -9.07 -1.65
CA HIS A 71 -3.40 -10.12 -2.61
C HIS A 71 -2.48 -11.20 -1.99
N PRO A 72 -2.80 -12.50 -2.08
CA PRO A 72 -2.00 -13.58 -1.46
C PRO A 72 -0.58 -13.73 -2.02
N GLN A 73 -0.31 -13.22 -3.22
CA GLN A 73 0.99 -13.22 -3.87
C GLN A 73 1.81 -11.97 -3.54
N VAL A 74 1.32 -11.06 -2.71
CA VAL A 74 2.04 -9.85 -2.30
C VAL A 74 2.43 -9.97 -0.83
N VAL A 75 3.68 -9.63 -0.52
CA VAL A 75 4.11 -9.38 0.86
C VAL A 75 4.79 -8.02 0.93
N ALA A 76 4.23 -7.11 1.73
CA ALA A 76 4.69 -5.74 1.82
C ALA A 76 5.60 -5.48 3.03
N ALA A 77 6.67 -4.71 2.83
CA ALA A 77 7.40 -4.11 3.94
C ALA A 77 6.50 -3.08 4.64
N HIS A 78 6.32 -3.24 5.96
CA HIS A 78 5.38 -2.40 6.71
C HIS A 78 5.84 -0.94 6.79
N SER A 79 7.14 -0.72 7.06
CA SER A 79 7.74 0.60 7.26
C SER A 79 8.32 1.17 5.97
N GLU A 80 8.44 2.51 5.90
CA GLU A 80 9.19 3.18 4.84
C GLU A 80 10.68 2.95 5.11
N VAL A 81 11.38 2.28 4.18
CA VAL A 81 12.74 1.77 4.45
C VAL A 81 13.80 2.85 4.25
N HIS A 82 13.53 3.83 3.39
CA HIS A 82 14.46 4.93 3.13
C HIS A 82 15.88 4.46 2.74
N PHE A 83 15.98 3.39 1.95
CA PHE A 83 17.28 2.85 1.56
C PHE A 83 17.96 3.70 0.47
N PHE A 84 17.22 4.04 -0.59
CA PHE A 84 17.82 4.70 -1.75
C PHE A 84 17.99 6.22 -1.62
N ASN A 85 17.30 6.86 -0.67
CA ASN A 85 17.32 8.32 -0.47
C ASN A 85 18.07 8.81 0.77
N VAL A 86 18.51 7.93 1.67
CA VAL A 86 19.27 8.27 2.89
C VAL A 86 20.64 7.60 2.78
N GLU A 87 21.71 8.40 2.76
CA GLU A 87 23.07 7.89 2.53
C GLU A 87 23.50 6.90 3.60
N GLU A 88 23.16 7.17 4.86
CA GLU A 88 23.48 6.30 6.00
C GLU A 88 22.83 4.92 5.87
N ASN A 89 21.66 4.83 5.24
CA ASN A 89 21.02 3.55 4.98
C ASN A 89 21.60 2.87 3.74
N TYR A 90 21.83 3.63 2.66
CA TYR A 90 22.40 3.09 1.42
C TYR A 90 23.79 2.46 1.64
N HIS A 91 24.65 3.10 2.46
CA HIS A 91 25.99 2.61 2.78
C HIS A 91 26.00 1.31 3.61
N LYS A 92 24.87 0.90 4.21
CA LYS A 92 24.76 -0.39 4.90
C LYS A 92 24.66 -1.58 3.93
N GLY A 93 24.49 -1.32 2.63
CA GLY A 93 24.49 -2.34 1.58
C GLY A 93 23.19 -3.11 1.43
N LEU A 94 23.15 -3.98 0.41
CA LEU A 94 21.93 -4.72 0.03
C LEU A 94 21.52 -5.77 1.04
N ASP A 95 22.45 -6.30 1.84
CA ASP A 95 22.12 -7.25 2.90
C ASP A 95 21.30 -6.58 4.00
N TRP A 96 21.67 -5.34 4.38
CA TRP A 96 20.85 -4.54 5.30
C TRP A 96 19.48 -4.25 4.70
N TYR A 97 19.41 -3.87 3.42
CA TYR A 97 18.14 -3.59 2.75
C TYR A 97 17.23 -4.82 2.71
N ARG A 98 17.77 -5.98 2.34
CA ARG A 98 17.05 -7.27 2.34
C ARG A 98 16.56 -7.62 3.74
N ALA A 99 17.35 -7.35 4.78
CA ALA A 99 16.95 -7.60 6.17
C ALA A 99 15.77 -6.72 6.64
N GLN A 100 15.43 -5.63 5.92
CA GLN A 100 14.23 -4.83 6.18
C GLN A 100 12.96 -5.42 5.53
N MET A 101 13.11 -6.40 4.63
CA MET A 101 12.01 -6.98 3.88
C MET A 101 11.28 -8.05 4.70
N PRO A 102 9.97 -8.24 4.49
CA PRO A 102 9.26 -9.35 5.11
C PRO A 102 9.72 -10.69 4.52
N VAL A 103 9.48 -11.77 5.28
CA VAL A 103 9.71 -13.13 4.79
C VAL A 103 8.62 -13.51 3.78
N SER A 104 9.03 -13.78 2.54
CA SER A 104 8.15 -14.21 1.45
C SER A 104 8.41 -15.67 1.06
N SER A 105 7.54 -16.26 0.25
CA SER A 105 7.83 -17.49 -0.51
C SER A 105 8.28 -17.17 -1.94
N PRO A 106 8.81 -18.12 -2.72
CA PRO A 106 9.19 -17.88 -4.12
C PRO A 106 8.00 -17.51 -5.03
N ALA A 107 6.78 -17.86 -4.65
CA ALA A 107 5.56 -17.56 -5.42
C ALA A 107 4.96 -16.18 -5.10
N GLN A 108 5.60 -15.42 -4.21
CA GLN A 108 5.17 -14.09 -3.79
C GLN A 108 6.16 -13.03 -4.25
N ILE A 109 5.63 -11.86 -4.60
CA ILE A 109 6.41 -10.65 -4.78
C ILE A 109 6.52 -9.87 -3.47
N THR A 110 7.70 -9.33 -3.21
CA THR A 110 7.94 -8.39 -2.13
C THR A 110 7.78 -6.95 -2.65
N VAL A 111 7.03 -6.14 -1.90
CA VAL A 111 6.77 -4.73 -2.24
C VAL A 111 7.24 -3.82 -1.11
N GLU A 112 7.96 -2.75 -1.44
CA GLU A 112 8.32 -1.70 -0.49
C GLU A 112 7.70 -0.36 -0.89
N LYS A 113 7.59 0.57 0.06
CA LYS A 113 7.03 1.89 -0.18
C LYS A 113 7.80 2.95 0.60
N THR A 114 8.49 3.82 -0.13
CA THR A 114 9.10 5.02 0.42
C THR A 114 8.75 6.20 -0.49
N PRO A 115 7.80 7.07 -0.09
CA PRO A 115 7.30 8.16 -0.93
C PRO A 115 8.34 9.23 -1.26
N ALA A 116 9.44 9.27 -0.51
CA ALA A 116 10.55 10.20 -0.71
C ALA A 116 11.45 9.82 -1.89
N TYR A 117 11.34 8.59 -2.41
CA TYR A 117 12.14 8.18 -3.58
C TYR A 117 11.80 9.04 -4.80
N PHE A 118 10.53 9.32 -5.06
CA PHE A 118 10.10 10.02 -6.27
C PHE A 118 10.81 11.36 -6.48
N SER A 119 11.06 12.11 -5.42
CA SER A 119 11.77 13.41 -5.47
C SER A 119 13.27 13.31 -5.15
N SER A 120 13.86 12.12 -5.20
CA SER A 120 15.27 11.90 -4.89
C SER A 120 16.07 11.72 -6.18
N LEU A 121 17.02 12.63 -6.42
CA LEU A 121 17.90 12.58 -7.60
C LEU A 121 18.74 11.29 -7.69
N LYS A 122 18.99 10.62 -6.57
CA LYS A 122 19.84 9.42 -6.49
C LYS A 122 19.05 8.12 -6.58
N ALA A 123 17.76 8.13 -6.27
CA ALA A 123 16.97 6.91 -6.16
C ALA A 123 16.81 6.14 -7.49
N PRO A 124 16.57 6.79 -8.65
CA PRO A 124 16.38 6.07 -9.91
C PRO A 124 17.54 5.14 -10.26
N GLU A 125 18.76 5.71 -10.38
CA GLU A 125 20.01 4.99 -10.67
C GLU A 125 20.25 3.84 -9.68
N ARG A 126 20.11 4.13 -8.39
CA ARG A 126 20.36 3.13 -7.34
C ARG A 126 19.36 1.98 -7.37
N ILE A 127 18.09 2.23 -7.68
CA ILE A 127 17.07 1.19 -7.82
C ILE A 127 17.34 0.35 -9.07
N ARG A 128 17.69 0.99 -10.20
CA ARG A 128 18.02 0.30 -11.46
C ARG A 128 19.22 -0.63 -11.31
N ALA A 129 20.22 -0.22 -10.53
CA ALA A 129 21.41 -1.01 -10.22
C ALA A 129 21.11 -2.27 -9.39
N VAL A 130 20.02 -2.26 -8.59
CA VAL A 130 19.59 -3.45 -7.84
C VAL A 130 18.87 -4.44 -8.75
N ASP A 131 17.93 -3.94 -9.55
CA ASP A 131 17.20 -4.74 -10.52
C ASP A 131 16.77 -3.88 -11.70
N SER A 132 17.37 -4.15 -12.86
CA SER A 132 17.02 -3.45 -14.10
C SER A 132 15.59 -3.79 -14.57
N SER A 133 14.96 -4.85 -14.08
CA SER A 133 13.57 -5.21 -14.39
C SER A 133 12.54 -4.69 -13.37
N MET A 134 12.99 -3.93 -12.35
CA MET A 134 12.14 -3.43 -11.27
C MET A 134 10.88 -2.74 -11.79
N LYS A 135 9.71 -3.11 -11.25
CA LYS A 135 8.44 -2.43 -11.53
C LYS A 135 8.17 -1.33 -10.51
N LEU A 136 7.80 -0.15 -10.98
CA LEU A 136 7.61 1.02 -10.13
C LEU A 136 6.14 1.44 -10.13
N LEU A 137 5.61 1.67 -8.94
CA LEU A 137 4.27 2.21 -8.73
C LEU A 137 4.38 3.67 -8.28
N LEU A 138 3.76 4.57 -9.03
CA LEU A 138 3.69 6.00 -8.74
C LEU A 138 2.24 6.43 -8.57
N ILE A 139 1.81 6.65 -7.33
CA ILE A 139 0.48 7.17 -7.04
C ILE A 139 0.50 8.69 -6.96
N VAL A 140 -0.27 9.34 -7.82
CA VAL A 140 -0.42 10.80 -7.90
C VAL A 140 -1.85 11.21 -7.60
N ARG A 141 -2.05 12.42 -7.10
CA ARG A 141 -3.37 13.05 -6.98
C ARG A 141 -3.23 14.51 -7.38
N ASP A 142 -4.33 15.22 -7.45
CA ASP A 142 -4.37 16.66 -7.69
C ASP A 142 -3.22 17.38 -6.93
N PRO A 143 -2.37 18.15 -7.62
CA PRO A 143 -1.17 18.76 -7.04
C PRO A 143 -1.49 19.74 -5.90
N VAL A 144 -2.64 20.43 -5.96
CA VAL A 144 -3.13 21.33 -4.91
C VAL A 144 -3.60 20.52 -3.72
N GLU A 145 -4.43 19.49 -3.92
CA GLU A 145 -4.87 18.62 -2.84
C GLU A 145 -3.70 17.93 -2.13
N ARG A 146 -2.70 17.48 -2.91
CA ARG A 146 -1.46 16.87 -2.38
C ARG A 146 -0.69 17.87 -1.51
N LEU A 147 -0.59 19.12 -1.96
CA LEU A 147 0.07 20.21 -1.22
C LEU A 147 -0.65 20.48 0.09
N VAL A 148 -1.97 20.68 0.06
CA VAL A 148 -2.79 20.93 1.25
C VAL A 148 -2.70 19.76 2.23
N SER A 149 -2.68 18.52 1.72
CA SER A 149 -2.50 17.33 2.55
C SER A 149 -1.12 17.29 3.23
N ASP A 150 -0.08 17.74 2.55
CA ASP A 150 1.28 17.82 3.08
C ASP A 150 1.38 18.86 4.20
N TYR A 151 0.83 20.06 3.94
CA TYR A 151 0.69 21.09 4.95
C TYR A 151 -0.08 20.60 6.18
N THR A 152 -1.23 19.96 5.97
CA THR A 152 -2.08 19.40 7.04
C THR A 152 -1.32 18.40 7.91
N GLN A 153 -0.50 17.54 7.30
CA GLN A 153 0.33 16.61 8.05
C GLN A 153 1.36 17.33 8.92
N ILE A 154 2.04 18.35 8.38
CA ILE A 154 3.04 19.11 9.12
C ILE A 154 2.37 19.90 10.26
N LEU A 155 1.26 20.58 9.99
CA LEU A 155 0.47 21.33 10.95
C LEU A 155 0.07 20.45 12.14
N HIS A 156 -0.49 19.27 11.88
CA HIS A 156 -0.89 18.33 12.93
C HIS A 156 0.31 17.85 13.76
N ASN A 157 1.43 17.52 13.11
CA ASN A 157 2.64 17.08 13.81
C ASN A 157 3.25 18.19 14.67
N ARG A 158 3.15 19.45 14.24
CA ARG A 158 3.58 20.63 15.01
C ARG A 158 2.66 20.87 16.20
N LYS A 159 1.35 20.81 16.00
CA LYS A 159 0.33 20.92 17.06
C LYS A 159 0.53 19.85 18.14
N ALA A 160 0.74 18.59 17.76
CA ALA A 160 1.01 17.49 18.70
C ALA A 160 2.28 17.71 19.55
N ARG A 161 3.22 18.53 19.08
CA ARG A 161 4.46 18.90 19.78
C ARG A 161 4.38 20.28 20.45
N HIS A 162 3.19 20.88 20.52
CA HIS A 162 2.96 22.23 21.06
C HIS A 162 3.84 23.29 20.40
N LYS A 163 4.13 23.14 19.10
CA LYS A 163 4.92 24.10 18.32
C LYS A 163 4.00 24.90 17.39
N PRO A 164 4.16 26.22 17.29
CA PRO A 164 3.41 27.02 16.33
C PRO A 164 3.80 26.61 14.90
N TYR A 165 2.85 26.82 13.99
CA TYR A 165 3.07 26.68 12.55
C TYR A 165 2.23 27.74 11.83
N GLN A 166 2.82 28.35 10.82
CA GLN A 166 2.21 29.45 10.06
C GLN A 166 1.01 28.95 9.24
N ALA A 167 0.09 29.86 8.94
CA ALA A 167 -1.01 29.59 8.03
C ALA A 167 -0.49 29.28 6.62
N LEU A 168 -1.27 28.57 5.80
CA LEU A 168 -0.83 28.13 4.48
C LEU A 168 -0.49 29.33 3.58
N GLU A 169 -1.31 30.36 3.63
CA GLU A 169 -1.16 31.65 2.95
C GLU A 169 0.18 32.31 3.28
N GLN A 170 0.55 32.34 4.56
CA GLN A 170 1.82 32.93 5.01
C GLN A 170 3.05 32.17 4.52
N ILE A 171 2.90 30.85 4.29
CA ILE A 171 3.97 29.99 3.80
C ILE A 171 4.12 30.13 2.28
N LEU A 172 2.99 30.20 1.57
CA LEU A 172 2.96 30.14 0.12
C LEU A 172 3.00 31.51 -0.56
N TRP A 173 2.63 32.61 0.11
CA TRP A 173 2.73 33.93 -0.47
C TRP A 173 4.06 34.62 -0.16
N LYS A 174 4.55 35.35 -1.16
CA LYS A 174 5.57 36.38 -1.02
C LYS A 174 4.94 37.70 -1.47
N GLY A 175 4.38 38.45 -0.52
CA GLY A 175 3.52 39.59 -0.85
C GLY A 175 2.15 39.12 -1.34
N ARG A 176 1.79 39.43 -2.59
CA ARG A 176 0.53 38.98 -3.24
C ARG A 176 0.72 37.84 -4.24
N GLU A 177 1.97 37.41 -4.45
CA GLU A 177 2.32 36.38 -5.43
C GLU A 177 2.69 35.06 -4.76
N LEU A 178 2.56 33.96 -5.50
CA LEU A 178 3.01 32.65 -5.05
C LEU A 178 4.54 32.60 -4.95
N ASN A 179 5.03 32.11 -3.82
CA ASN A 179 6.42 31.74 -3.62
C ASN A 179 6.71 30.39 -4.29
N THR A 180 6.85 30.39 -5.63
CA THR A 180 7.05 29.19 -6.45
C THR A 180 8.24 28.34 -6.01
N GLN A 181 9.26 28.94 -5.40
CA GLN A 181 10.44 28.26 -4.88
C GLN A 181 10.20 27.49 -3.56
N HIS A 182 9.02 27.61 -2.96
CA HIS A 182 8.71 26.92 -1.73
C HIS A 182 8.63 25.40 -1.95
N LYS A 183 9.33 24.63 -1.10
CA LYS A 183 9.45 23.16 -1.23
C LYS A 183 8.10 22.42 -1.25
N ALA A 184 7.03 23.01 -0.71
CA ALA A 184 5.69 22.41 -0.77
C ALA A 184 5.10 22.39 -2.18
N LEU A 185 5.34 23.44 -2.97
CA LEU A 185 4.95 23.54 -4.38
C LEU A 185 5.80 22.63 -5.25
N GLN A 186 7.12 22.70 -5.07
CA GLN A 186 8.09 21.93 -5.86
C GLN A 186 7.84 20.40 -5.80
N ARG A 187 7.35 19.87 -4.67
CA ARG A 187 6.98 18.44 -4.55
C ARG A 187 5.74 18.03 -5.37
N SER A 188 4.92 18.97 -5.77
CA SER A 188 3.75 18.73 -6.61
C SER A 188 4.06 18.87 -8.11
N LEU A 189 5.28 19.28 -8.49
CA LEU A 189 5.72 19.35 -9.88
C LEU A 189 6.08 17.95 -10.39
N TYR A 190 5.06 17.16 -10.73
CA TYR A 190 5.24 15.74 -11.05
C TYR A 190 6.04 15.51 -12.32
N ALA A 191 5.84 16.32 -13.37
CA ALA A 191 6.57 16.21 -14.63
C ALA A 191 8.09 16.30 -14.43
N GLN A 192 8.55 17.28 -13.64
CA GLN A 192 9.98 17.49 -13.37
C GLN A 192 10.64 16.29 -12.69
N ASN A 193 9.96 15.72 -11.69
CA ASN A 193 10.47 14.54 -11.00
C ASN A 193 10.39 13.32 -11.92
N LEU A 194 9.28 13.11 -12.63
CA LEU A 194 9.09 11.98 -13.53
C LEU A 194 10.12 11.95 -14.67
N ALA A 195 10.50 13.11 -15.21
CA ALA A 195 11.54 13.20 -16.25
C ALA A 195 12.84 12.47 -15.83
N GLN A 196 13.29 12.68 -14.59
CA GLN A 196 14.48 12.01 -14.05
C GLN A 196 14.31 10.49 -13.94
N TRP A 197 13.10 10.02 -13.63
CA TRP A 197 12.82 8.59 -13.61
C TRP A 197 12.81 8.01 -15.02
N LEU A 198 12.32 8.75 -16.01
CA LEU A 198 12.25 8.33 -17.41
C LEU A 198 13.61 8.34 -18.12
N GLU A 199 14.60 9.07 -17.61
CA GLU A 199 16.00 8.96 -18.04
C GLU A 199 16.61 7.59 -17.71
N VAL A 200 16.13 6.93 -16.64
CA VAL A 200 16.71 5.68 -16.10
C VAL A 200 15.83 4.46 -16.34
N PHE A 201 14.50 4.63 -16.29
CA PHE A 201 13.52 3.56 -16.48
C PHE A 201 12.69 3.79 -17.73
N PRO A 202 12.45 2.75 -18.54
CA PRO A 202 11.47 2.87 -19.61
C PRO A 202 10.08 3.14 -19.00
N ARG A 203 9.28 3.96 -19.69
CA ARG A 203 7.91 4.32 -19.26
C ARG A 203 7.04 3.11 -18.90
N ALA A 204 7.25 1.98 -19.59
CA ALA A 204 6.54 0.72 -19.37
C ALA A 204 6.84 0.06 -18.00
N GLN A 205 7.95 0.40 -17.33
CA GLN A 205 8.28 -0.06 -15.97
C GLN A 205 7.69 0.83 -14.87
N ILE A 206 6.98 1.90 -15.21
CA ILE A 206 6.36 2.83 -14.25
C ILE A 206 4.85 2.82 -14.46
N HIS A 207 4.10 2.31 -13.49
CA HIS A 207 2.64 2.41 -13.52
C HIS A 207 2.17 3.57 -12.66
N ILE A 208 1.35 4.43 -13.27
CA ILE A 208 0.78 5.59 -12.60
C ILE A 208 -0.57 5.17 -12.02
N VAL A 209 -0.74 5.30 -10.71
CA VAL A 209 -2.01 5.09 -10.01
C VAL A 209 -2.67 6.44 -9.82
N ASP A 210 -3.93 6.57 -10.24
CA ASP A 210 -4.72 7.77 -9.95
C ASP A 210 -5.25 7.69 -8.52
N GLY A 211 -4.64 8.46 -7.63
CA GLY A 211 -5.01 8.55 -6.23
C GLY A 211 -6.40 9.16 -5.99
N GLY A 212 -6.90 10.00 -6.90
CA GLY A 212 -8.28 10.49 -6.85
C GLY A 212 -9.26 9.35 -7.13
N SER A 213 -8.99 8.56 -8.16
CA SER A 213 -9.78 7.36 -8.47
C SER A 213 -9.61 6.26 -7.41
N LEU A 214 -8.42 6.08 -6.81
CA LEU A 214 -8.22 5.12 -5.72
C LEU A 214 -9.07 5.46 -4.48
N ILE A 215 -9.33 6.75 -4.23
CA ILE A 215 -10.20 7.20 -3.14
C ILE A 215 -11.68 6.89 -3.44
N ARG A 216 -12.12 7.04 -4.69
CA ARG A 216 -13.54 6.90 -5.09
C ARG A 216 -13.92 5.48 -5.49
N GLU A 217 -13.03 4.79 -6.20
CA GLU A 217 -13.24 3.50 -6.87
C GLU A 217 -11.98 2.62 -6.76
N PRO A 218 -11.59 2.20 -5.54
CA PRO A 218 -10.31 1.51 -5.32
C PRO A 218 -10.15 0.22 -6.14
N LEU A 219 -11.22 -0.55 -6.34
CA LEU A 219 -11.16 -1.82 -7.05
C LEU A 219 -10.70 -1.64 -8.52
N SER A 220 -11.13 -0.58 -9.19
CA SER A 220 -10.78 -0.33 -10.60
C SER A 220 -9.28 -0.05 -10.76
N GLU A 221 -8.74 0.83 -9.91
CA GLU A 221 -7.31 1.15 -9.88
C GLU A 221 -6.48 -0.08 -9.46
N MET A 222 -6.92 -0.81 -8.44
CA MET A 222 -6.17 -1.99 -7.96
C MET A 222 -6.10 -3.12 -8.99
N ARG A 223 -7.13 -3.31 -9.83
CA ARG A 223 -7.07 -4.26 -10.95
C ARG A 223 -6.05 -3.87 -12.01
N GLN A 224 -5.83 -2.58 -12.23
CA GLN A 224 -4.77 -2.11 -13.13
C GLN A 224 -3.39 -2.39 -12.53
N VAL A 225 -3.23 -2.21 -11.22
CA VAL A 225 -2.02 -2.56 -10.48
C VAL A 225 -1.73 -4.06 -10.55
N GLU A 226 -2.75 -4.93 -10.35
CA GLU A 226 -2.58 -6.39 -10.50
C GLU A 226 -2.06 -6.76 -11.89
N ARG A 227 -2.68 -6.23 -12.95
CA ARG A 227 -2.23 -6.47 -14.34
C ARG A 227 -0.81 -5.99 -14.58
N PHE A 228 -0.49 -4.78 -14.13
CA PHE A 228 0.85 -4.21 -14.29
C PHE A 228 1.92 -5.06 -13.60
N LEU A 229 1.62 -5.57 -12.41
CA LEU A 229 2.53 -6.44 -11.66
C LEU A 229 2.51 -7.91 -12.13
N GLU A 230 1.72 -8.23 -13.17
CA GLU A 230 1.53 -9.60 -13.68
C GLU A 230 0.99 -10.57 -12.61
N LEU A 231 0.17 -10.05 -11.71
CA LEU A 231 -0.51 -10.84 -10.70
C LEU A 231 -1.81 -11.43 -11.26
N GLN A 232 -2.18 -12.61 -10.78
CA GLN A 232 -3.47 -13.21 -11.13
C GLN A 232 -4.61 -12.37 -10.52
N PRO A 233 -5.69 -12.07 -11.26
CA PRO A 233 -6.80 -11.29 -10.70
C PRO A 233 -7.35 -11.92 -9.42
N PHE A 234 -7.25 -11.20 -8.30
CA PHE A 234 -7.69 -11.68 -6.99
C PHE A 234 -8.60 -10.68 -6.28
N LEU A 235 -8.28 -9.38 -6.37
CA LEU A 235 -9.03 -8.34 -5.68
C LEU A 235 -10.43 -8.19 -6.28
N GLY A 236 -11.44 -8.23 -5.40
CA GLY A 236 -12.85 -8.13 -5.75
C GLY A 236 -13.62 -7.14 -4.88
N PRO A 237 -14.92 -6.92 -5.16
CA PRO A 237 -15.75 -5.98 -4.40
C PRO A 237 -15.78 -6.29 -2.91
N GLY A 238 -15.74 -7.57 -2.53
CA GLY A 238 -15.73 -8.02 -1.13
C GLY A 238 -14.49 -7.63 -0.33
N ASN A 239 -13.46 -7.06 -0.98
CA ASN A 239 -12.26 -6.57 -0.31
C ASN A 239 -12.35 -5.11 0.15
N PHE A 240 -13.35 -4.36 -0.33
CA PHE A 240 -13.46 -2.93 -0.09
C PHE A 240 -14.88 -2.58 0.38
N TYR A 241 -14.99 -1.82 1.45
CA TYR A 241 -16.28 -1.28 1.91
C TYR A 241 -16.12 0.18 2.28
N PHE A 242 -17.09 1.02 1.94
CA PHE A 242 -17.05 2.43 2.30
C PHE A 242 -17.48 2.63 3.75
N ASN A 243 -16.62 3.24 4.56
CA ASN A 243 -16.94 3.55 5.95
C ASN A 243 -17.37 5.02 6.06
N GLN A 244 -18.65 5.26 6.35
CA GLN A 244 -19.23 6.60 6.43
C GLN A 244 -18.56 7.49 7.49
N THR A 245 -18.25 6.92 8.67
CA THR A 245 -17.57 7.65 9.75
C THR A 245 -16.15 8.04 9.38
N LYS A 246 -15.43 7.16 8.67
CA LYS A 246 -14.07 7.43 8.20
C LYS A 246 -14.07 8.38 7.00
N GLY A 247 -15.12 8.34 6.17
CA GLY A 247 -15.20 9.06 4.89
C GLY A 247 -14.34 8.47 3.77
N PHE A 248 -13.87 7.22 3.94
CA PHE A 248 -13.00 6.53 2.99
C PHE A 248 -13.34 5.04 2.92
N TYR A 249 -12.90 4.37 1.85
CA TYR A 249 -12.90 2.91 1.78
C TYR A 249 -11.96 2.31 2.83
N CYS A 250 -12.45 1.27 3.47
CA CYS A 250 -11.73 0.39 4.37
C CYS A 250 -11.64 -1.01 3.76
N LEU A 251 -10.76 -1.84 4.34
CA LEU A 251 -10.34 -3.10 3.75
C LEU A 251 -10.97 -4.28 4.47
N GLN A 252 -11.30 -5.31 3.71
CA GLN A 252 -11.85 -6.57 4.22
C GLN A 252 -11.06 -7.76 3.68
N ALA A 253 -10.57 -8.61 4.59
CA ALA A 253 -9.86 -9.84 4.27
C ALA A 253 -10.17 -10.93 5.30
N ARG A 254 -10.57 -12.12 4.83
CA ARG A 254 -10.79 -13.31 5.68
C ARG A 254 -11.70 -13.03 6.89
N GLY A 255 -12.76 -12.24 6.69
CA GLY A 255 -13.71 -11.85 7.74
C GLY A 255 -13.22 -10.73 8.68
N LEU A 256 -11.98 -10.26 8.54
CA LEU A 256 -11.45 -9.12 9.28
C LEU A 256 -11.64 -7.84 8.48
N GLN A 257 -12.19 -6.83 9.14
CA GLN A 257 -12.33 -5.48 8.62
C GLN A 257 -11.34 -4.55 9.31
N HIS A 258 -10.67 -3.70 8.54
CA HIS A 258 -9.85 -2.64 9.11
C HIS A 258 -9.81 -1.41 8.20
N CYS A 259 -9.76 -0.24 8.83
CA CYS A 259 -9.54 1.02 8.15
C CYS A 259 -8.08 1.45 8.30
N LEU A 260 -7.62 2.33 7.42
CA LEU A 260 -6.33 2.99 7.60
C LEU A 260 -6.32 3.82 8.90
N ASP A 261 -5.12 3.96 9.48
CA ASP A 261 -4.89 4.65 10.74
C ASP A 261 -5.40 6.11 10.75
N GLN A 262 -5.49 6.71 11.95
CA GLN A 262 -6.00 8.08 12.15
C GLN A 262 -5.15 9.17 11.48
N SER A 263 -3.89 8.87 11.12
CA SER A 263 -3.06 9.80 10.34
C SER A 263 -3.45 9.88 8.86
N LYS A 264 -4.27 8.95 8.37
CA LYS A 264 -4.76 8.90 6.98
C LYS A 264 -6.18 9.46 6.90
N GLY A 265 -6.42 10.34 5.93
CA GLY A 265 -7.72 10.99 5.74
C GLY A 265 -8.01 12.12 6.72
N ARG A 266 -6.99 12.90 7.11
CA ARG A 266 -7.17 14.05 8.00
C ARG A 266 -7.98 15.14 7.29
N PRO A 267 -8.93 15.81 7.97
CA PRO A 267 -9.62 16.97 7.41
C PRO A 267 -8.61 18.04 6.97
N HIS A 268 -8.77 18.54 5.75
CA HIS A 268 -7.96 19.63 5.23
C HIS A 268 -8.49 20.96 5.78
N PRO A 269 -7.61 21.94 6.06
CA PRO A 269 -8.04 23.30 6.37
C PRO A 269 -8.69 23.92 5.14
N THR A 270 -9.60 24.87 5.37
CA THR A 270 -10.09 25.75 4.31
C THR A 270 -8.91 26.52 3.73
N VAL A 271 -8.80 26.55 2.41
CA VAL A 271 -7.80 27.32 1.68
C VAL A 271 -8.46 28.61 1.20
N ASN A 272 -7.78 29.74 1.35
CA ASN A 272 -8.25 31.00 0.78
C ASN A 272 -8.54 30.88 -0.73
N GLU A 273 -9.66 31.43 -1.19
CA GLU A 273 -10.13 31.30 -2.57
C GLU A 273 -9.14 31.85 -3.60
N LEU A 274 -8.56 33.03 -3.35
CA LEU A 274 -7.55 33.62 -4.24
C LEU A 274 -6.29 32.75 -4.29
N LEU A 275 -5.88 32.22 -3.14
CA LEU A 275 -4.75 31.29 -3.10
C LEU A 275 -5.05 30.02 -3.90
N LEU A 276 -6.25 29.46 -3.79
CA LEU A 276 -6.67 28.27 -4.53
C LEU A 276 -6.64 28.52 -6.04
N GLU A 277 -7.20 29.64 -6.51
CA GLU A 277 -7.19 30.03 -7.93
C GLU A 277 -5.75 30.18 -8.46
N GLN A 278 -4.88 30.86 -7.70
CA GLN A 278 -3.47 31.00 -8.05
C GLN A 278 -2.76 29.64 -8.12
N LEU A 279 -3.04 28.72 -7.20
CA LEU A 279 -2.44 27.39 -7.18
C LEU A 279 -2.87 26.55 -8.38
N CYS A 280 -4.17 26.54 -8.70
CA CYS A 280 -4.68 25.81 -9.86
C CYS A 280 -4.11 26.37 -11.17
N THR A 281 -4.09 27.70 -11.31
CA THR A 281 -3.45 28.37 -12.46
C THR A 281 -1.97 28.00 -12.57
N TYR A 282 -1.22 28.08 -11.47
CA TYR A 282 0.20 27.72 -11.45
C TYR A 282 0.47 26.25 -11.83
N PHE A 283 -0.34 25.31 -11.34
CA PHE A 283 -0.13 23.89 -11.64
C PHE A 283 -0.64 23.47 -13.02
N SER A 284 -1.61 24.17 -13.60
CA SER A 284 -2.21 23.82 -14.89
C SER A 284 -1.18 23.55 -16.01
N GLU A 285 -0.20 24.43 -16.20
CA GLU A 285 0.86 24.26 -17.21
C GLU A 285 1.72 23.02 -16.91
N HIS A 286 2.08 22.83 -15.64
CA HIS A 286 2.86 21.67 -15.20
C HIS A 286 2.08 20.34 -15.25
N ASN A 287 0.75 20.40 -15.15
CA ASN A 287 -0.12 19.25 -15.28
C ASN A 287 -0.16 18.76 -16.72
N GLU A 288 -0.25 19.66 -17.70
CA GLU A 288 -0.22 19.31 -19.12
C GLU A 288 1.09 18.58 -19.50
N ASP A 289 2.24 19.07 -19.01
CA ASP A 289 3.52 18.38 -19.18
C ASP A 289 3.47 16.95 -18.62
N PHE A 290 2.91 16.78 -17.42
CA PHE A 290 2.79 15.47 -16.80
C PHE A 290 1.85 14.56 -17.60
N PHE A 291 0.71 15.08 -18.05
CA PHE A 291 -0.28 14.34 -18.84
C PHE A 291 0.30 13.84 -20.15
N ALA A 292 1.07 14.69 -20.84
CA ALA A 292 1.80 14.32 -22.04
C ALA A 292 2.81 13.20 -21.77
N MET A 293 3.61 13.30 -20.69
CA MET A 293 4.58 12.27 -20.31
C MET A 293 3.93 10.93 -19.96
N VAL A 294 2.75 10.94 -19.33
CA VAL A 294 2.09 9.71 -18.90
C VAL A 294 1.10 9.15 -19.91
N GLY A 295 0.76 9.91 -20.97
CA GLY A 295 -0.20 9.52 -22.01
C GLY A 295 -1.64 9.45 -21.51
N ARG A 296 -1.99 10.20 -20.46
CA ARG A 296 -3.35 10.26 -19.90
C ARG A 296 -3.58 11.57 -19.15
N THR A 297 -4.81 12.07 -19.18
CA THR A 297 -5.23 13.25 -18.43
C THR A 297 -5.87 12.86 -17.10
N PHE A 298 -5.92 13.80 -16.18
CA PHE A 298 -6.61 13.68 -14.91
C PHE A 298 -7.50 14.91 -14.73
N ASN A 299 -8.65 14.74 -14.09
CA ASN A 299 -9.52 15.86 -13.75
C ASN A 299 -8.99 16.54 -12.46
N TRP A 300 -7.87 17.23 -12.58
CA TRP A 300 -7.29 18.07 -11.55
C TRP A 300 -7.67 19.52 -11.81
N CYS A 301 -7.56 20.36 -10.79
CA CYS A 301 -7.26 21.74 -11.08
C CYS A 301 -5.79 21.86 -11.56
#